data_AF-A0A1F9FGT9-F1
#
_entry.id   AF-A0A1F9FGT9-F1
#
_cell.length_a   1.000
_cell.length_b   1.000
_cell.length_c   1.000
_cell.angle_alpha   90.00
_cell.angle_beta   90.00
_cell.angle_gamma   90.00
#
_symmetry.space_group_name_H-M   'P 1'
#
loop_
_entity.id
_entity.type
_entity.pdbx_description
1 polymer ?
#
loop_
_entity_poly.entity_id
_entity_poly.type
_entity_poly.pdbx_seq_one_letter_code
_entity_poly.pdbx_strand_id
1 'polypeptide(L)'
;MLLAMLAALATAPALAVPTGMSPYLYGMHDEPDLSLFPSEDGCAKGWITLLEYIGDSGDCAIDHSRLTDQGYGVILRLDWGGGPPLPTTPEAIAGYAAKFARCVAGSVGVKVWIVGNEPNIGWGYPYTPAEYADVYLAVLDEVQALPNAGEHEILFAPMSPWAWTSHWGDWDDGLAAALDRVREQGGDVDGVAIHAYTREMSVAAVTSDEWFPGREGKWRLHFRGYRDTTELLAERGLVDVPLYITEAGSACDPPCDPYLDEDAGYFVALYEEVHAWNQANPHQVIRAVTPYRWTGNDDGSGRDFCIGCSTPLRQDLANAVALGRTWDDTGCHSPMSPPPVDPIDGGVPPGDDDGALADGGPDPGGSEGEGEADGVDVASRRPGSLDAGCACGAAGAAWSPSWLAVAAAVLLRRRRRVARRSGAGAGAGAGAGAGNQREPEPP
;
A
#
# COMPACT_ATOMS: atom_id res chain seq x y z
N MET A 1 4.68 47.42 39.33
CA MET A 1 4.70 47.20 37.87
C MET A 1 5.41 45.90 37.60
N LEU A 2 4.85 45.09 36.70
CA LEU A 2 5.25 43.72 36.30
C LEU A 2 4.94 42.59 37.29
N LEU A 3 3.75 42.01 37.17
CA LEU A 3 3.55 40.57 37.44
C LEU A 3 2.48 40.01 36.49
N ALA A 4 2.84 38.89 35.84
CA ALA A 4 1.98 37.88 35.23
C ALA A 4 1.11 38.26 34.02
N MET A 5 1.67 38.11 32.82
CA MET A 5 0.93 37.60 31.66
C MET A 5 1.20 36.09 31.56
N LEU A 6 0.35 35.28 32.20
CA LEU A 6 0.17 33.88 31.80
C LEU A 6 -0.63 33.91 30.50
N ALA A 7 0.04 33.74 29.37
CA ALA A 7 -0.63 33.41 28.12
C ALA A 7 -1.12 31.96 28.26
N ALA A 8 -2.43 31.79 28.47
CA ALA A 8 -3.08 30.51 28.24
C ALA A 8 -2.95 30.19 26.75
N LEU A 9 -1.99 29.32 26.40
CA LEU A 9 -1.96 28.67 25.10
C LEU A 9 -3.21 27.80 25.03
N ALA A 10 -4.25 28.31 24.37
CA ALA A 10 -5.38 27.50 23.97
C ALA A 10 -4.86 26.46 22.98
N THR A 11 -4.72 25.22 23.43
CA THR A 11 -4.51 24.07 22.56
C THR A 11 -5.67 24.04 21.58
N ALA A 12 -5.37 24.20 20.29
CA ALA A 12 -6.37 23.99 19.25
C ALA A 12 -6.95 22.58 19.43
N PRO A 13 -8.28 22.39 19.30
CA PRO A 13 -8.85 21.05 19.35
C PRO A 13 -8.22 20.22 18.23
N ALA A 14 -7.71 19.03 18.58
CA ALA A 14 -7.24 18.07 17.59
C ALA A 14 -8.33 17.88 16.54
N LEU A 15 -7.95 17.93 15.27
CA LEU A 15 -8.90 17.66 14.18
C LEU A 15 -9.35 16.21 14.32
N ALA A 16 -10.67 16.00 14.39
CA ALA A 16 -11.22 14.65 14.49
C ALA A 16 -10.84 13.85 13.25
N VAL A 17 -10.08 12.78 13.44
CA VAL A 17 -9.73 11.83 12.39
C VAL A 17 -11.01 11.18 11.88
N PRO A 18 -11.28 11.17 10.56
CA PRO A 18 -12.47 10.51 10.02
C PRO A 18 -12.53 9.03 10.42
N THR A 19 -13.71 8.52 10.75
CA THR A 19 -13.93 7.09 11.01
C THR A 19 -13.43 6.23 9.84
N GLY A 20 -12.62 5.22 10.13
CA GLY A 20 -11.98 4.37 9.12
C GLY A 20 -10.62 4.88 8.62
N MET A 21 -10.16 6.03 9.11
CA MET A 21 -8.82 6.57 8.85
C MET A 21 -7.96 6.55 10.12
N SER A 22 -6.64 6.68 9.97
CA SER A 22 -5.69 6.86 11.08
C SER A 22 -4.65 7.94 10.73
N PRO A 23 -4.24 8.81 11.66
CA PRO A 23 -3.16 9.77 11.46
C PRO A 23 -1.78 9.15 11.69
N TYR A 24 -1.71 7.95 12.27
CA TYR A 24 -0.47 7.26 12.57
C TYR A 24 0.07 6.53 11.34
N LEU A 25 1.40 6.41 11.27
CA LEU A 25 2.08 5.61 10.25
C LEU A 25 1.92 4.11 10.50
N TYR A 26 1.82 3.68 11.75
CA TYR A 26 1.85 2.28 12.11
C TYR A 26 0.55 1.54 11.86
N GLY A 27 0.69 0.23 11.64
CA GLY A 27 -0.41 -0.70 11.40
C GLY A 27 0.07 -2.13 11.22
N MET A 28 -0.80 -3.01 10.78
CA MET A 28 -0.52 -4.44 10.52
C MET A 28 -1.23 -4.91 9.25
N HIS A 29 -0.56 -5.76 8.47
CA HIS A 29 -1.21 -6.48 7.39
C HIS A 29 -1.77 -7.78 7.94
N ASP A 30 -3.10 -7.94 7.87
CA ASP A 30 -3.96 -8.84 8.64
C ASP A 30 -4.25 -8.38 10.10
N GLU A 31 -5.20 -9.06 10.77
CA GLU A 31 -5.67 -8.64 12.09
C GLU A 31 -4.72 -9.11 13.21
N PRO A 32 -4.11 -8.17 13.97
CA PRO A 32 -3.23 -8.48 15.08
C PRO A 32 -4.01 -8.73 16.37
N ASP A 33 -3.27 -9.04 17.45
CA ASP A 33 -3.78 -8.75 18.79
C ASP A 33 -4.02 -7.24 18.91
N LEU A 34 -5.29 -6.84 18.95
CA LEU A 34 -5.70 -5.43 19.00
C LEU A 34 -5.19 -4.70 20.25
N SER A 35 -4.71 -5.41 21.28
CA SER A 35 -4.07 -4.74 22.42
C SER A 35 -2.70 -4.14 22.10
N LEU A 36 -2.08 -4.52 20.98
CA LEU A 36 -0.77 -4.02 20.53
C LEU A 36 -0.78 -2.52 20.16
N PHE A 37 -1.96 -2.01 19.82
CA PHE A 37 -2.14 -0.65 19.36
C PHE A 37 -3.02 0.15 20.33
N PRO A 38 -2.46 0.64 21.45
CA PRO A 38 -3.21 1.46 22.39
C PRO A 38 -3.55 2.82 21.78
N SER A 39 -4.71 3.38 22.13
CA SER A 39 -5.02 4.79 21.89
C SER A 39 -5.13 5.48 23.25
N GLU A 40 -4.00 5.99 23.73
CA GLU A 40 -3.93 6.66 25.05
C GLU A 40 -4.47 8.09 25.00
N ASP A 41 -4.45 8.71 23.82
CA ASP A 41 -4.88 10.09 23.56
C ASP A 41 -6.31 10.20 23.01
N GLY A 42 -6.98 9.07 22.78
CA GLY A 42 -8.34 9.02 22.24
C GLY A 42 -8.46 9.43 20.77
N CYS A 43 -7.35 9.45 20.02
CA CYS A 43 -7.35 9.73 18.59
C CYS A 43 -7.73 8.48 17.76
N ALA A 44 -6.73 7.72 17.34
CA ALA A 44 -6.88 6.49 16.57
C ALA A 44 -5.88 5.45 17.10
N LYS A 45 -5.94 4.23 16.58
CA LYS A 45 -5.05 3.13 16.98
C LYS A 45 -4.09 2.70 15.87
N GLY A 46 -4.03 3.37 14.72
CA GLY A 46 -3.24 2.89 13.57
C GLY A 46 -4.09 2.16 12.53
N TRP A 47 -3.41 1.51 11.58
CA TRP A 47 -4.01 0.90 10.40
C TRP A 47 -4.12 -0.63 10.49
N ILE A 48 -5.20 -1.18 9.95
CA ILE A 48 -5.33 -2.62 9.68
C ILE A 48 -5.57 -2.81 8.17
N THR A 49 -4.69 -3.53 7.50
CA THR A 49 -4.85 -3.89 6.08
C THR A 49 -5.49 -5.28 5.99
N LEU A 50 -6.63 -5.37 5.30
CA LEU A 50 -7.42 -6.61 5.18
C LEU A 50 -7.63 -7.00 3.71
N LEU A 51 -7.96 -8.27 3.48
CA LEU A 51 -8.22 -8.84 2.17
C LEU A 51 -9.63 -9.42 2.11
N GLU A 52 -10.35 -9.12 1.03
CA GLU A 52 -11.61 -9.77 0.69
C GLU A 52 -11.61 -10.19 -0.80
N TYR A 53 -12.11 -11.40 -1.06
CA TYR A 53 -12.32 -11.91 -2.41
C TYR A 53 -13.76 -11.65 -2.85
N ILE A 54 -13.94 -10.75 -3.81
CA ILE A 54 -15.27 -10.28 -4.17
C ILE A 54 -15.81 -10.94 -5.44
N GLY A 55 -14.99 -11.45 -6.37
CA GLY A 55 -15.50 -11.91 -7.67
C GLY A 55 -16.15 -10.79 -8.49
N ASP A 56 -17.07 -11.12 -9.40
CA ASP A 56 -17.62 -10.19 -10.40
C ASP A 56 -19.15 -10.04 -10.38
N SER A 57 -19.84 -10.66 -9.43
CA SER A 57 -21.31 -10.67 -9.40
C SER A 57 -21.89 -10.67 -7.99
N GLY A 58 -23.16 -10.26 -7.89
CA GLY A 58 -23.89 -10.16 -6.63
C GLY A 58 -23.61 -8.88 -5.83
N ASP A 59 -24.27 -8.76 -4.69
CA ASP A 59 -24.12 -7.63 -3.77
C ASP A 59 -22.82 -7.72 -2.97
N CYS A 60 -22.43 -6.61 -2.35
CA CYS A 60 -21.27 -6.53 -1.48
C CYS A 60 -21.53 -5.48 -0.39
N ALA A 61 -21.39 -5.89 0.86
CA ALA A 61 -21.45 -5.02 2.03
C ALA A 61 -20.58 -5.67 3.12
N ILE A 62 -19.53 -4.95 3.53
CA ILE A 62 -18.55 -5.45 4.49
C ILE A 62 -18.58 -4.51 5.71
N ASP A 63 -18.72 -5.08 6.90
CA ASP A 63 -18.87 -4.31 8.13
C ASP A 63 -17.60 -4.41 8.99
N HIS A 64 -16.82 -3.33 8.99
CA HIS A 64 -15.64 -3.19 9.85
C HIS A 64 -15.88 -2.26 11.05
N SER A 65 -17.15 -2.02 11.43
CA SER A 65 -17.49 -1.17 12.59
C SER A 65 -16.81 -1.66 13.86
N ARG A 66 -16.63 -2.98 14.03
CA ARG A 66 -15.87 -3.55 15.16
C ARG A 66 -14.45 -2.96 15.29
N LEU A 67 -13.77 -2.70 14.18
CA LEU A 67 -12.43 -2.09 14.17
C LEU A 67 -12.52 -0.58 14.28
N THR A 68 -13.39 0.07 13.50
CA THR A 68 -13.44 1.53 13.47
C THR A 68 -14.04 2.14 14.73
N ASP A 69 -14.97 1.47 15.40
CA ASP A 69 -15.53 1.88 16.69
C ASP A 69 -14.47 1.84 17.81
N GLN A 70 -13.40 1.06 17.61
CA GLN A 70 -12.23 1.04 18.49
C GLN A 70 -11.16 2.07 18.10
N GLY A 71 -11.36 2.83 17.01
CA GLY A 71 -10.43 3.85 16.54
C GLY A 71 -9.40 3.37 15.52
N TYR A 72 -9.55 2.20 14.91
CA TYR A 72 -8.65 1.77 13.83
C TYR A 72 -9.01 2.42 12.49
N GLY A 73 -7.97 2.74 11.71
CA GLY A 73 -8.09 2.93 10.27
C GLY A 73 -8.12 1.58 9.56
N VAL A 74 -8.87 1.48 8.46
CA VAL A 74 -9.00 0.23 7.68
C VAL A 74 -8.61 0.49 6.22
N ILE A 75 -7.66 -0.30 5.73
CA ILE A 75 -7.28 -0.39 4.33
C ILE A 75 -7.80 -1.74 3.82
N LEU A 76 -8.67 -1.74 2.81
CA LEU A 76 -9.29 -2.97 2.33
C LEU A 76 -8.87 -3.29 0.91
N ARG A 77 -8.10 -4.37 0.75
CA ARG A 77 -7.75 -4.96 -0.53
C ARG A 77 -8.91 -5.82 -1.03
N LEU A 78 -9.43 -5.47 -2.21
CA LEU A 78 -10.49 -6.25 -2.86
C LEU A 78 -9.92 -6.97 -4.06
N ASP A 79 -9.69 -8.28 -3.89
CA ASP A 79 -9.27 -9.14 -4.99
C ASP A 79 -10.50 -9.74 -5.69
N TRP A 80 -10.40 -9.99 -6.98
CA TRP A 80 -11.41 -10.74 -7.72
C TRP A 80 -11.44 -12.21 -7.27
N GLY A 81 -10.29 -12.83 -7.02
CA GLY A 81 -10.17 -14.20 -6.53
C GLY A 81 -8.80 -14.50 -5.95
N GLY A 82 -8.57 -15.71 -5.43
CA GLY A 82 -7.28 -16.11 -4.85
C GLY A 82 -6.18 -16.42 -5.87
N GLY A 83 -6.49 -16.42 -7.16
CA GLY A 83 -5.58 -16.79 -8.24
C GLY A 83 -6.35 -16.97 -9.55
N PRO A 84 -6.46 -15.92 -10.39
CA PRO A 84 -5.83 -14.59 -10.28
C PRO A 84 -6.54 -13.60 -9.33
N PRO A 85 -5.82 -12.57 -8.83
CA PRO A 85 -6.38 -11.51 -7.97
C PRO A 85 -7.23 -10.48 -8.71
N LEU A 86 -7.22 -10.50 -10.03
CA LEU A 86 -7.95 -9.56 -10.88
C LEU A 86 -8.78 -10.34 -11.92
N PRO A 87 -9.83 -9.75 -12.51
CA PRO A 87 -10.56 -10.37 -13.61
C PRO A 87 -9.71 -10.45 -14.89
N THR A 88 -9.95 -11.46 -15.74
CA THR A 88 -9.15 -11.73 -16.94
C THR A 88 -9.90 -11.56 -18.27
N THR A 89 -11.20 -11.27 -18.21
CA THR A 89 -12.04 -11.05 -19.40
C THR A 89 -12.79 -9.72 -19.30
N PRO A 90 -13.11 -9.05 -20.42
CA PRO A 90 -13.86 -7.80 -20.40
C PRO A 90 -15.18 -7.87 -19.62
N GLU A 91 -15.91 -8.98 -19.71
CA GLU A 91 -17.16 -9.18 -18.98
C GLU A 91 -16.92 -9.27 -17.46
N ALA A 92 -15.88 -10.00 -17.05
CA ALA A 92 -15.51 -10.11 -15.64
C ALA A 92 -14.97 -8.78 -15.09
N ILE A 93 -14.28 -7.98 -15.90
CA ILE A 93 -13.84 -6.62 -15.54
C ILE A 93 -15.04 -5.74 -15.20
N ALA A 94 -16.05 -5.70 -16.07
CA ALA A 94 -17.26 -4.91 -15.84
C ALA A 94 -18.01 -5.37 -14.58
N GLY A 95 -18.12 -6.69 -14.37
CA GLY A 95 -18.76 -7.25 -13.18
C GLY A 95 -18.01 -6.94 -11.89
N TYR A 96 -16.69 -7.12 -11.89
CA TYR A 96 -15.80 -6.79 -10.77
C TYR A 96 -15.87 -5.31 -10.41
N ALA A 97 -15.77 -4.41 -11.40
CA ALA A 97 -15.89 -2.97 -11.18
C ALA A 97 -17.23 -2.57 -10.56
N ALA A 98 -18.34 -3.09 -11.10
CA ALA A 98 -19.65 -2.83 -10.55
C ALA A 98 -19.80 -3.39 -9.11
N LYS A 99 -19.19 -4.55 -8.82
CA LYS A 99 -19.20 -5.12 -7.47
C LYS A 99 -18.32 -4.33 -6.50
N PHE A 100 -17.15 -3.88 -6.93
CA PHE A 100 -16.26 -3.02 -6.16
C PHE A 100 -17.01 -1.77 -5.71
N ALA A 101 -17.70 -1.07 -6.62
CA ALA A 101 -18.51 0.09 -6.27
C ALA A 101 -19.67 -0.25 -5.31
N ARG A 102 -20.28 -1.45 -5.41
CA ARG A 102 -21.25 -1.92 -4.41
C ARG A 102 -20.60 -2.11 -3.03
N CYS A 103 -19.39 -2.67 -2.96
CA CYS A 103 -18.64 -2.76 -1.71
C CYS A 103 -18.41 -1.37 -1.12
N VAL A 104 -17.93 -0.41 -1.91
CA VAL A 104 -17.71 0.98 -1.47
C VAL A 104 -19.00 1.64 -0.96
N ALA A 105 -20.13 1.41 -1.64
CA ALA A 105 -21.40 2.00 -1.27
C ALA A 105 -22.06 1.33 -0.05
N GLY A 106 -21.90 0.01 0.10
CA GLY A 106 -22.60 -0.80 1.09
C GLY A 106 -21.81 -1.09 2.37
N SER A 107 -20.51 -0.87 2.37
CA SER A 107 -19.64 -1.19 3.51
C SER A 107 -19.55 -0.07 4.53
N VAL A 108 -19.27 -0.44 5.77
CA VAL A 108 -19.17 0.47 6.92
C VAL A 108 -17.76 0.38 7.52
N GLY A 109 -17.17 1.53 7.84
CA GLY A 109 -15.86 1.60 8.47
C GLY A 109 -14.65 1.53 7.53
N VAL A 110 -14.85 1.67 6.21
CA VAL A 110 -13.75 1.66 5.23
C VAL A 110 -13.77 2.93 4.39
N LYS A 111 -12.59 3.48 4.18
CA LYS A 111 -12.36 4.69 3.37
C LYS A 111 -11.21 4.53 2.37
N VAL A 112 -10.35 3.53 2.55
CA VAL A 112 -9.19 3.26 1.68
C VAL A 112 -9.33 1.87 1.07
N TRP A 113 -9.27 1.78 -0.26
CA TRP A 113 -9.59 0.58 -1.02
C TRP A 113 -8.49 0.27 -2.03
N ILE A 114 -8.03 -0.97 -2.12
CA ILE A 114 -6.99 -1.38 -3.09
C ILE A 114 -7.63 -2.22 -4.20
N VAL A 115 -7.32 -1.88 -5.46
CA VAL A 115 -7.80 -2.58 -6.65
C VAL A 115 -6.89 -3.76 -7.00
N GLY A 116 -7.10 -4.89 -6.32
CA GLY A 116 -6.34 -6.13 -6.51
C GLY A 116 -4.96 -6.15 -5.83
N ASN A 117 -4.13 -7.11 -6.23
CA ASN A 117 -2.79 -7.33 -5.69
C ASN A 117 -1.79 -7.73 -6.78
N GLU A 118 -0.59 -7.16 -6.74
CA GLU A 118 0.59 -7.59 -7.51
C GLU A 118 0.30 -8.06 -8.95
N PRO A 119 -0.30 -7.21 -9.80
CA PRO A 119 -0.62 -7.57 -11.18
C PRO A 119 0.64 -7.90 -12.01
N ASN A 120 1.81 -7.48 -11.54
CA ASN A 120 3.10 -7.67 -12.19
C ASN A 120 3.71 -9.07 -12.00
N ILE A 121 3.01 -9.99 -11.32
CA ILE A 121 3.37 -11.40 -11.25
C ILE A 121 2.21 -12.29 -11.71
N GLY A 122 2.56 -13.45 -12.26
CA GLY A 122 1.65 -14.21 -13.12
C GLY A 122 0.67 -15.13 -12.41
N TRP A 123 0.03 -14.72 -11.29
CA TRP A 123 -0.91 -15.46 -10.41
C TRP A 123 -2.00 -16.33 -11.10
N GLY A 124 -1.63 -17.26 -11.99
CA GLY A 124 -2.51 -17.88 -12.97
C GLY A 124 -2.84 -17.02 -14.20
N TYR A 125 -2.50 -15.73 -14.22
CA TYR A 125 -2.69 -14.85 -15.39
C TYR A 125 -1.59 -13.78 -15.48
N PRO A 126 -0.90 -13.65 -16.63
CA PRO A 126 0.18 -12.67 -16.80
C PRO A 126 -0.36 -11.33 -17.31
N TYR A 127 -0.79 -10.45 -16.40
CA TYR A 127 -1.30 -9.14 -16.80
C TYR A 127 -0.23 -8.30 -17.50
N THR A 128 -0.66 -7.54 -18.49
CA THR A 128 0.07 -6.39 -19.02
C THR A 128 -0.28 -5.13 -18.23
N PRO A 129 0.57 -4.09 -18.27
CA PRO A 129 0.26 -2.78 -17.69
C PRO A 129 -1.05 -2.20 -18.23
N ALA A 130 -1.33 -2.46 -19.52
CA ALA A 130 -2.51 -1.96 -20.18
C ALA A 130 -3.80 -2.60 -19.65
N GLU A 131 -3.79 -3.93 -19.45
CA GLU A 131 -4.92 -4.65 -18.87
C GLU A 131 -5.17 -4.23 -17.42
N TYR A 132 -4.12 -4.08 -16.60
CA TYR A 132 -4.30 -3.61 -15.23
C TYR A 132 -4.92 -2.21 -15.18
N ALA A 133 -4.41 -1.28 -15.98
CA ALA A 133 -4.98 0.07 -16.07
C ALA A 133 -6.45 0.06 -16.51
N ASP A 134 -6.86 -0.84 -17.41
CA ASP A 134 -8.25 -0.97 -17.84
C ASP A 134 -9.14 -1.50 -16.70
N VAL A 135 -8.66 -2.42 -15.86
CA VAL A 135 -9.35 -2.84 -14.63
C VAL A 135 -9.51 -1.66 -13.66
N TYR A 136 -8.42 -0.94 -13.39
CA TYR A 136 -8.42 0.20 -12.48
C TYR A 136 -9.38 1.29 -12.94
N LEU A 137 -9.37 1.65 -14.22
CA LEU A 137 -10.27 2.65 -14.80
C LEU A 137 -11.74 2.22 -14.69
N ALA A 138 -12.04 0.95 -14.94
CA ALA A 138 -13.41 0.44 -14.78
C ALA A 138 -13.92 0.59 -13.35
N VAL A 139 -13.08 0.23 -12.36
CA VAL A 139 -13.40 0.41 -10.93
C VAL A 139 -13.58 1.90 -10.61
N LEU A 140 -12.65 2.74 -11.05
CA LEU A 140 -12.67 4.17 -10.79
C LEU A 140 -13.94 4.81 -11.35
N ASP A 141 -14.36 4.47 -12.57
CA ASP A 141 -15.57 5.00 -13.20
C ASP A 141 -16.84 4.64 -12.40
N GLU A 142 -16.95 3.39 -11.94
CA GLU A 142 -18.08 2.92 -11.14
C GLU A 142 -18.12 3.58 -9.76
N VAL A 143 -16.97 3.70 -9.08
CA VAL A 143 -16.89 4.37 -7.77
C VAL A 143 -17.16 5.86 -7.90
N GLN A 144 -16.62 6.54 -8.92
CA GLN A 144 -16.85 7.98 -9.14
C GLN A 144 -18.31 8.30 -9.48
N ALA A 145 -19.10 7.32 -9.90
CA ALA A 145 -20.55 7.48 -10.10
C ALA A 145 -21.34 7.50 -8.78
N LEU A 146 -20.75 7.08 -7.66
CA LEU A 146 -21.40 7.08 -6.35
C LEU A 146 -21.57 8.50 -5.80
N PRO A 147 -22.65 8.77 -5.05
CA PRO A 147 -22.90 10.10 -4.47
C PRO A 147 -21.85 10.52 -3.43
N ASN A 148 -21.22 9.55 -2.75
CA ASN A 148 -20.19 9.74 -1.72
C ASN A 148 -18.77 9.40 -2.22
N ALA A 149 -18.53 9.37 -3.54
CA ALA A 149 -17.25 8.99 -4.11
C ALA A 149 -16.05 9.76 -3.51
N GLY A 150 -16.22 11.06 -3.22
CA GLY A 150 -15.17 11.91 -2.67
C GLY A 150 -14.81 11.65 -1.19
N GLU A 151 -15.44 10.67 -0.55
CA GLU A 151 -15.08 10.21 0.80
C GLU A 151 -14.15 8.99 0.77
N HIS A 152 -13.84 8.44 -0.40
CA HIS A 152 -13.08 7.19 -0.53
C HIS A 152 -11.83 7.41 -1.36
N GLU A 153 -10.78 6.67 -1.04
CA GLU A 153 -9.53 6.63 -1.78
C GLU A 153 -9.40 5.28 -2.49
N ILE A 154 -9.35 5.30 -3.82
CA ILE A 154 -9.19 4.10 -4.65
C ILE A 154 -7.73 3.97 -5.07
N LEU A 155 -7.02 3.10 -4.37
CA LEU A 155 -5.59 2.90 -4.52
C LEU A 155 -5.26 2.01 -5.71
N PHE A 156 -4.24 2.43 -6.46
CA PHE A 156 -3.51 1.56 -7.37
C PHE A 156 -2.92 0.38 -6.59
N ALA A 157 -2.91 -0.82 -7.18
CA ALA A 157 -2.41 -2.03 -6.56
C ALA A 157 -0.92 -1.93 -6.25
N PRO A 158 -0.46 -2.60 -5.18
CA PRO A 158 0.96 -2.77 -4.96
C PRO A 158 1.55 -3.69 -6.03
N MET A 159 2.77 -3.37 -6.45
CA MET A 159 3.59 -4.26 -7.28
C MET A 159 4.43 -5.17 -6.39
N SER A 160 4.64 -6.42 -6.81
CA SER A 160 5.69 -7.25 -6.23
C SER A 160 7.03 -6.57 -6.52
N PRO A 161 7.82 -6.19 -5.49
CA PRO A 161 9.07 -5.49 -5.71
C PRO A 161 10.08 -6.40 -6.39
N TRP A 162 10.96 -5.81 -7.20
CA TRP A 162 12.03 -6.50 -7.94
C TRP A 162 11.57 -7.57 -8.92
N ALA A 163 10.27 -7.68 -9.18
CA ALA A 163 9.74 -8.65 -10.12
C ALA A 163 9.99 -8.20 -11.57
N TRP A 164 10.17 -9.20 -12.44
CA TRP A 164 10.18 -9.02 -13.88
C TRP A 164 9.36 -10.12 -14.53
N THR A 165 8.53 -9.75 -15.50
CA THR A 165 7.87 -10.72 -16.39
C THR A 165 7.91 -10.23 -17.84
N SER A 166 7.76 -11.13 -18.80
CA SER A 166 7.71 -10.75 -20.22
C SER A 166 6.50 -9.90 -20.59
N HIS A 167 5.42 -9.95 -19.79
CA HIS A 167 4.17 -9.24 -20.05
C HIS A 167 4.11 -7.87 -19.37
N TRP A 168 4.71 -7.77 -18.18
CA TRP A 168 4.79 -6.54 -17.41
C TRP A 168 6.03 -5.71 -17.74
N GLY A 169 7.14 -6.38 -18.03
CA GLY A 169 8.48 -5.80 -17.98
C GLY A 169 9.02 -5.78 -16.55
N ASP A 170 9.95 -4.87 -16.32
CA ASP A 170 10.42 -4.51 -14.98
C ASP A 170 9.25 -3.97 -14.14
N TRP A 171 9.21 -4.26 -12.83
CA TRP A 171 8.07 -3.88 -11.98
C TRP A 171 7.73 -2.38 -12.06
N ASP A 172 8.75 -1.52 -12.07
CA ASP A 172 8.65 -0.06 -12.15
C ASP A 172 8.30 0.42 -13.55
N ASP A 173 8.90 -0.14 -14.61
CA ASP A 173 8.57 0.21 -16.00
C ASP A 173 7.09 -0.10 -16.32
N GLY A 174 6.59 -1.24 -15.85
CA GLY A 174 5.19 -1.60 -16.05
C GLY A 174 4.24 -0.78 -15.17
N LEU A 175 4.61 -0.45 -13.93
CA LEU A 175 3.85 0.49 -13.09
C LEU A 175 3.74 1.86 -13.77
N ALA A 176 4.86 2.38 -14.27
CA ALA A 176 4.96 3.58 -15.06
C ALA A 176 3.99 3.55 -16.26
N ALA A 177 4.04 2.50 -17.07
CA ALA A 177 3.18 2.35 -18.24
C ALA A 177 1.68 2.26 -17.87
N ALA A 178 1.34 1.58 -16.78
CA ALA A 178 -0.04 1.49 -16.31
C ALA A 178 -0.57 2.85 -15.85
N LEU A 179 0.20 3.59 -15.05
CA LEU A 179 -0.13 4.96 -14.62
C LEU A 179 -0.28 5.92 -15.80
N ASP A 180 0.62 5.87 -16.76
CA ASP A 180 0.58 6.70 -17.96
C ASP A 180 -0.69 6.43 -18.76
N ARG A 181 -1.06 5.15 -18.94
CA ARG A 181 -2.32 4.77 -19.60
C ARG A 181 -3.56 5.29 -18.87
N VAL A 182 -3.63 5.21 -17.54
CA VAL A 182 -4.75 5.75 -16.76
C VAL A 182 -4.92 7.24 -17.03
N ARG A 183 -3.82 8.00 -17.02
CA ARG A 183 -3.84 9.45 -17.26
C ARG A 183 -4.19 9.81 -18.70
N GLU A 184 -3.66 9.07 -19.67
CA GLU A 184 -3.99 9.25 -21.10
C GLU A 184 -5.48 9.03 -21.38
N GLN A 185 -6.12 8.13 -20.65
CA GLN A 185 -7.57 7.90 -20.70
C GLN A 185 -8.39 8.88 -19.84
N GLY A 186 -7.73 9.80 -19.13
CA GLY A 186 -8.37 10.86 -18.33
C GLY A 186 -8.80 10.42 -16.93
N GLY A 187 -8.32 9.28 -16.45
CA GLY A 187 -8.42 8.85 -15.06
C GLY A 187 -7.50 9.66 -14.15
N ASP A 188 -7.91 9.79 -12.89
CA ASP A 188 -7.10 10.34 -11.80
C ASP A 188 -6.74 9.19 -10.84
N VAL A 189 -5.63 9.29 -10.12
CA VAL A 189 -5.20 8.29 -9.12
C VAL A 189 -5.35 8.90 -7.74
N ASP A 190 -6.18 8.30 -6.88
CA ASP A 190 -6.43 8.83 -5.53
C ASP A 190 -5.28 8.52 -4.56
N GLY A 191 -4.54 7.45 -4.82
CA GLY A 191 -3.43 6.96 -4.00
C GLY A 191 -2.77 5.72 -4.62
N VAL A 192 -1.61 5.32 -4.08
CA VAL A 192 -0.89 4.12 -4.53
C VAL A 192 -0.57 3.25 -3.32
N ALA A 193 -1.02 1.99 -3.34
CA ALA A 193 -0.52 0.98 -2.42
C ALA A 193 0.81 0.43 -2.96
N ILE A 194 1.77 0.15 -2.08
CA ILE A 194 3.07 -0.44 -2.44
C ILE A 194 3.49 -1.50 -1.45
N HIS A 195 4.33 -2.41 -1.91
CA HIS A 195 5.08 -3.35 -1.08
C HIS A 195 6.52 -2.87 -0.99
N ALA A 196 7.07 -2.85 0.22
CA ALA A 196 8.44 -2.43 0.47
C ALA A 196 9.08 -3.32 1.53
N TYR A 197 10.03 -4.16 1.11
CA TYR A 197 10.67 -5.15 1.96
C TYR A 197 12.18 -4.88 2.07
N THR A 198 12.78 -5.31 3.18
CA THR A 198 14.23 -5.58 3.21
C THR A 198 14.50 -7.00 2.73
N ARG A 199 15.74 -7.27 2.31
CA ARG A 199 16.24 -8.63 2.02
C ARG A 199 16.83 -9.35 3.25
N GLU A 200 16.88 -8.67 4.39
CA GLU A 200 17.33 -9.19 5.69
C GLU A 200 16.69 -8.39 6.83
N MET A 201 16.55 -9.01 8.01
CA MET A 201 15.99 -8.36 9.18
C MET A 201 17.08 -7.60 9.96
N SER A 202 17.45 -6.41 9.50
CA SER A 202 18.41 -5.54 10.19
C SER A 202 18.01 -4.06 10.09
N VAL A 203 18.36 -3.26 11.11
CA VAL A 203 18.19 -1.80 11.07
C VAL A 203 18.99 -1.17 9.93
N ALA A 204 20.16 -1.74 9.61
CA ALA A 204 20.98 -1.27 8.50
C ALA A 204 20.26 -1.43 7.16
N ALA A 205 19.60 -2.58 6.94
CA ALA A 205 18.81 -2.83 5.73
C ALA A 205 17.64 -1.86 5.58
N VAL A 206 16.97 -1.46 6.67
CA VAL A 206 15.88 -0.48 6.61
C VAL A 206 16.33 0.86 6.03
N THR A 207 17.54 1.30 6.38
CA THR A 207 18.09 2.60 5.97
C THR A 207 19.10 2.50 4.82
N SER A 208 19.23 1.32 4.21
CA SER A 208 20.23 1.06 3.17
C SER A 208 19.86 1.74 1.85
N ASP A 209 20.85 2.38 1.23
CA ASP A 209 20.81 2.87 -0.15
C ASP A 209 21.49 1.90 -1.13
N GLU A 210 21.73 0.65 -0.70
CA GLU A 210 22.28 -0.39 -1.57
C GLU A 210 21.35 -0.64 -2.76
N TRP A 211 21.97 -0.81 -3.94
CA TRP A 211 21.26 -1.12 -5.16
C TRP A 211 21.07 -2.61 -5.32
N PHE A 212 19.96 -2.98 -5.95
CA PHE A 212 19.70 -4.35 -6.34
C PHE A 212 20.77 -4.81 -7.35
N PRO A 213 21.45 -5.96 -7.12
CA PRO A 213 22.52 -6.43 -7.99
C PRO A 213 22.11 -6.54 -9.47
N GLY A 214 22.87 -5.90 -10.36
CA GLY A 214 22.59 -5.87 -11.80
C GLY A 214 21.50 -4.88 -12.23
N ARG A 215 21.01 -4.05 -11.29
CA ARG A 215 20.01 -2.99 -11.48
C ARG A 215 20.46 -1.69 -10.80
N GLU A 216 21.76 -1.44 -10.76
CA GLU A 216 22.36 -0.28 -10.12
C GLU A 216 21.82 1.03 -10.69
N GLY A 217 21.39 1.92 -9.80
CA GLY A 217 20.75 3.19 -10.17
C GLY A 217 19.30 3.06 -10.64
N LYS A 218 18.73 1.85 -10.63
CA LYS A 218 17.31 1.63 -10.97
C LYS A 218 16.50 1.15 -9.77
N TRP A 219 16.95 0.09 -9.08
CA TRP A 219 16.21 -0.49 -7.95
C TRP A 219 17.03 -0.50 -6.68
N ARG A 220 16.49 -0.01 -5.58
CA ARG A 220 17.09 -0.19 -4.25
C ARG A 220 16.81 -1.61 -3.74
N LEU A 221 17.78 -2.21 -3.06
CA LEU A 221 17.76 -3.61 -2.64
C LEU A 221 16.87 -3.87 -1.43
N HIS A 222 16.73 -2.88 -0.53
CA HIS A 222 16.03 -3.05 0.73
C HIS A 222 14.82 -2.09 0.83
N PHE A 223 14.41 -1.77 2.07
CA PHE A 223 13.16 -1.08 2.35
C PHE A 223 13.02 0.25 1.61
N ARG A 224 14.12 1.00 1.43
CA ARG A 224 14.14 2.24 0.64
C ARG A 224 13.78 2.08 -0.84
N GLY A 225 13.52 0.86 -1.33
CA GLY A 225 12.81 0.63 -2.60
C GLY A 225 11.48 1.37 -2.71
N TYR A 226 10.83 1.75 -1.59
CA TYR A 226 9.67 2.65 -1.65
C TYR A 226 9.99 3.99 -2.34
N ARG A 227 11.25 4.47 -2.23
CA ARG A 227 11.70 5.72 -2.85
C ARG A 227 11.70 5.63 -4.36
N ASP A 228 11.98 4.46 -4.93
CA ASP A 228 11.92 4.22 -6.37
C ASP A 228 10.51 4.52 -6.91
N THR A 229 9.47 4.17 -6.13
CA THR A 229 8.08 4.52 -6.48
C THR A 229 7.81 6.01 -6.32
N THR A 230 8.30 6.66 -5.26
CA THR A 230 8.10 8.11 -5.09
C THR A 230 8.80 8.92 -6.18
N GLU A 231 9.98 8.50 -6.62
CA GLU A 231 10.73 9.10 -7.73
C GLU A 231 9.93 8.94 -9.03
N LEU A 232 9.41 7.74 -9.31
CA LEU A 232 8.54 7.45 -10.45
C LEU A 232 7.26 8.32 -10.48
N LEU A 233 6.62 8.53 -9.32
CA LEU A 233 5.45 9.39 -9.19
C LEU A 233 5.80 10.86 -9.40
N ALA A 234 6.95 11.31 -8.86
CA ALA A 234 7.43 12.66 -9.03
C ALA A 234 7.70 13.00 -10.51
N GLU A 235 8.32 12.09 -11.26
CA GLU A 235 8.54 12.23 -12.71
C GLU A 235 7.24 12.41 -13.49
N ARG A 236 6.14 11.87 -12.98
CA ARG A 236 4.79 11.98 -13.57
C ARG A 236 4.01 13.19 -13.08
N GLY A 237 4.56 13.96 -12.13
CA GLY A 237 3.87 15.06 -11.47
C GLY A 237 2.73 14.60 -10.55
N LEU A 238 2.84 13.39 -10.02
CA LEU A 238 1.89 12.77 -9.06
C LEU A 238 2.42 12.91 -7.62
N VAL A 239 3.09 14.03 -7.33
CA VAL A 239 3.73 14.25 -6.03
C VAL A 239 2.72 14.38 -4.91
N ASP A 240 1.50 14.83 -5.19
CA ASP A 240 0.41 15.00 -4.23
C ASP A 240 -0.42 13.73 -3.99
N VAL A 241 -0.09 12.63 -4.66
CA VAL A 241 -0.76 11.34 -4.48
C VAL A 241 -0.21 10.65 -3.22
N PRO A 242 -1.05 10.27 -2.24
CA PRO A 242 -0.58 9.57 -1.05
C PRO A 242 -0.12 8.14 -1.35
N LEU A 243 0.89 7.68 -0.62
CA LEU A 243 1.33 6.28 -0.65
C LEU A 243 0.89 5.54 0.60
N TYR A 244 0.63 4.26 0.44
CA TYR A 244 0.36 3.32 1.52
C TYR A 244 1.29 2.12 1.36
N ILE A 245 2.23 1.93 2.28
CA ILE A 245 3.06 0.71 2.32
C ILE A 245 2.21 -0.39 2.97
N THR A 246 1.52 -1.15 2.13
CA THR A 246 0.50 -2.13 2.55
C THR A 246 1.07 -3.50 2.86
N GLU A 247 2.31 -3.74 2.48
CA GLU A 247 3.12 -4.83 3.00
C GLU A 247 4.56 -4.34 3.21
N ALA A 248 5.09 -4.58 4.40
CA ALA A 248 6.47 -4.34 4.76
C ALA A 248 7.04 -5.48 5.60
N GLY A 249 8.35 -5.59 5.70
CA GLY A 249 8.97 -6.66 6.47
C GLY A 249 10.32 -7.04 5.89
N SER A 250 10.85 -8.17 6.35
CA SER A 250 12.04 -8.78 5.77
C SER A 250 11.60 -9.97 4.91
N ALA A 251 11.87 -9.87 3.61
CA ALA A 251 11.63 -10.91 2.62
C ALA A 251 12.99 -11.36 2.06
N CYS A 252 13.58 -12.34 2.72
CA CYS A 252 14.84 -12.96 2.29
C CYS A 252 14.57 -14.10 1.29
N ASP A 253 15.62 -14.50 0.56
CA ASP A 253 15.56 -15.64 -0.37
C ASP A 253 15.71 -16.96 0.40
N PRO A 254 14.80 -17.95 0.23
CA PRO A 254 14.84 -19.21 0.95
C PRO A 254 16.10 -20.07 0.65
N PRO A 255 16.55 -20.91 1.61
CA PRO A 255 15.99 -21.06 2.95
C PRO A 255 16.45 -19.93 3.87
N CYS A 256 15.50 -19.24 4.48
CA CYS A 256 15.80 -18.15 5.40
C CYS A 256 14.64 -17.95 6.38
N ASP A 257 14.95 -17.37 7.54
CA ASP A 257 13.94 -16.90 8.48
C ASP A 257 13.67 -15.42 8.19
N PRO A 258 12.48 -15.05 7.66
CA PRO A 258 12.15 -13.66 7.40
C PRO A 258 12.09 -12.84 8.68
N TYR A 259 11.81 -13.46 9.82
CA TYR A 259 11.68 -12.80 11.11
C TYR A 259 12.41 -13.54 12.23
N LEU A 260 13.62 -13.07 12.52
CA LEU A 260 14.41 -13.54 13.64
C LEU A 260 13.63 -13.33 14.96
N ASP A 261 13.69 -14.32 15.87
CA ASP A 261 13.04 -14.27 17.19
C ASP A 261 13.78 -13.33 18.16
N GLU A 262 13.92 -12.06 17.80
CA GLU A 262 14.62 -11.03 18.56
C GLU A 262 13.97 -9.63 18.43
N ASP A 263 14.22 -8.78 19.42
CA ASP A 263 13.85 -7.36 19.40
C ASP A 263 15.06 -6.59 18.87
N ALA A 264 15.19 -6.52 17.55
CA ALA A 264 16.31 -5.87 16.87
C ALA A 264 16.09 -4.36 16.68
N GLY A 265 14.95 -3.80 17.12
CA GLY A 265 14.52 -2.45 16.77
C GLY A 265 14.19 -2.28 15.28
N TYR A 266 13.87 -3.38 14.59
CA TYR A 266 13.60 -3.42 13.17
C TYR A 266 12.31 -2.65 12.83
N PHE A 267 11.22 -2.90 13.55
CA PHE A 267 9.96 -2.18 13.30
C PHE A 267 10.07 -0.71 13.70
N VAL A 268 10.78 -0.40 14.78
CA VAL A 268 11.12 0.98 15.15
C VAL A 268 11.79 1.70 13.98
N ALA A 269 12.82 1.06 13.39
CA ALA A 269 13.55 1.64 12.26
C ALA A 269 12.65 1.89 11.04
N LEU A 270 11.72 0.97 10.71
CA LEU A 270 10.79 1.15 9.57
C LEU A 270 9.96 2.43 9.71
N TYR A 271 9.36 2.65 10.89
CA TYR A 271 8.51 3.81 11.12
C TYR A 271 9.30 5.12 11.23
N GLU A 272 10.48 5.10 11.85
CA GLU A 272 11.36 6.27 11.90
C GLU A 272 11.85 6.68 10.51
N GLU A 273 12.23 5.73 9.66
CA GLU A 273 12.66 5.99 8.29
C GLU A 273 11.55 6.68 7.48
N VAL A 274 10.32 6.17 7.55
CA VAL A 274 9.17 6.77 6.84
C VAL A 274 8.76 8.11 7.46
N HIS A 275 8.82 8.24 8.78
CA HIS A 275 8.55 9.51 9.44
C HIS A 275 9.56 10.58 8.99
N ALA A 276 10.86 10.27 9.01
CA ALA A 276 11.91 11.17 8.53
C ALA A 276 11.73 11.52 7.04
N TRP A 277 11.34 10.55 6.20
CA TRP A 277 11.01 10.79 4.81
C TRP A 277 9.88 11.81 4.65
N ASN A 278 8.76 11.62 5.37
CA ASN A 278 7.62 12.52 5.31
C ASN A 278 7.96 13.95 5.76
N GLN A 279 8.82 14.09 6.79
CA GLN A 279 9.31 15.42 7.22
C GLN A 279 10.16 16.11 6.15
N ALA A 280 10.97 15.35 5.41
CA ALA A 280 11.80 15.87 4.34
C ALA A 280 11.03 16.11 3.03
N ASN A 281 9.92 15.38 2.82
CA ASN A 281 9.15 15.37 1.57
C ASN A 281 7.65 15.64 1.83
N PRO A 282 7.27 16.82 2.36
CA PRO A 282 5.88 17.11 2.76
C PRO A 282 4.87 17.12 1.60
N HIS A 283 5.36 17.06 0.36
CA HIS A 283 4.50 16.99 -0.81
C HIS A 283 4.08 15.56 -1.16
N GLN A 284 4.94 14.55 -0.92
CA GLN A 284 4.69 13.14 -1.21
C GLN A 284 4.67 12.33 0.09
N VAL A 285 3.48 12.24 0.69
CA VAL A 285 3.29 11.68 2.03
C VAL A 285 2.97 10.18 1.95
N ILE A 286 3.68 9.40 2.75
CA ILE A 286 3.35 8.00 3.05
C ILE A 286 2.45 7.98 4.29
N ARG A 287 1.25 7.38 4.20
CA ARG A 287 0.24 7.44 5.26
C ARG A 287 0.16 6.19 6.12
N ALA A 288 0.64 5.06 5.64
CA ALA A 288 0.63 3.80 6.37
C ALA A 288 1.86 2.96 6.03
N VAL A 289 2.32 2.20 7.03
CA VAL A 289 3.29 1.11 6.90
C VAL A 289 2.75 -0.08 7.70
N THR A 290 2.34 -1.12 6.99
CA THR A 290 1.72 -2.31 7.60
C THR A 290 2.60 -3.54 7.39
N PRO A 291 3.33 -4.00 8.43
CA PRO A 291 4.16 -5.19 8.35
C PRO A 291 3.37 -6.44 8.01
N TYR A 292 3.98 -7.34 7.22
CA TYR A 292 3.45 -8.61 6.76
C TYR A 292 4.19 -9.74 7.49
N ARG A 293 3.57 -10.50 8.39
CA ARG A 293 2.16 -10.51 8.80
C ARG A 293 2.01 -11.04 10.24
N TRP A 294 0.82 -10.89 10.85
CA TRP A 294 0.62 -11.28 12.24
C TRP A 294 0.61 -12.80 12.44
N THR A 295 -0.25 -13.51 11.70
CA THR A 295 -0.42 -14.95 11.86
C THR A 295 0.52 -15.72 10.95
N GLY A 296 1.04 -16.84 11.46
CA GLY A 296 1.84 -17.77 10.68
C GLY A 296 1.07 -18.25 9.46
N ASN A 297 1.70 -18.15 8.29
CA ASN A 297 1.21 -18.72 7.06
C ASN A 297 2.34 -19.47 6.37
N ASP A 298 2.30 -20.80 6.47
CA ASP A 298 3.14 -21.66 5.66
C ASP A 298 2.53 -21.71 4.25
N ASP A 299 3.03 -20.86 3.35
CA ASP A 299 2.67 -20.89 1.93
C ASP A 299 3.48 -21.95 1.15
N GLY A 300 4.27 -22.79 1.86
CA GLY A 300 5.17 -23.77 1.28
C GLY A 300 6.45 -23.17 0.69
N SER A 301 6.66 -21.84 0.76
CA SER A 301 7.89 -21.19 0.27
C SER A 301 9.06 -21.31 1.25
N GLY A 302 8.81 -21.80 2.47
CA GLY A 302 9.79 -21.81 3.55
C GLY A 302 10.03 -20.44 4.18
N ARG A 303 9.17 -19.45 3.87
CA ARG A 303 9.15 -18.12 4.51
C ARG A 303 7.99 -18.06 5.50
N ASP A 304 8.25 -18.48 6.72
CA ASP A 304 7.23 -18.49 7.77
C ASP A 304 7.11 -17.10 8.42
N PHE A 305 6.39 -16.19 7.75
CA PHE A 305 6.09 -14.88 8.34
C PHE A 305 5.15 -15.05 9.55
N CYS A 306 5.63 -14.77 10.76
CA CYS A 306 4.75 -14.72 11.93
C CYS A 306 5.24 -13.76 13.03
N ILE A 307 4.83 -12.50 12.94
CA ILE A 307 5.13 -11.50 13.99
C ILE A 307 4.45 -11.90 15.31
N GLY A 308 3.20 -12.39 15.25
CA GLY A 308 2.42 -12.77 16.43
C GLY A 308 2.96 -14.02 17.15
N CYS A 309 3.81 -14.82 16.52
CA CYS A 309 4.39 -16.04 17.09
C CYS A 309 5.59 -15.76 18.00
N SER A 310 6.22 -14.59 17.86
CA SER A 310 7.42 -14.20 18.62
C SER A 310 7.06 -13.19 19.69
N THR A 311 7.58 -13.38 20.90
CA THR A 311 7.43 -12.36 21.96
C THR A 311 8.36 -11.17 21.72
N PRO A 312 9.65 -11.36 21.36
CA PRO A 312 10.53 -10.27 20.97
C PRO A 312 10.01 -9.42 19.81
N LEU A 313 9.51 -10.01 18.72
CA LEU A 313 8.97 -9.22 17.58
C LEU A 313 7.75 -8.38 17.99
N ARG A 314 6.86 -8.94 18.81
CA ARG A 314 5.72 -8.19 19.35
C ARG A 314 6.17 -7.03 20.23
N GLN A 315 7.27 -7.21 20.98
CA GLN A 315 7.85 -6.14 21.80
C GLN A 315 8.46 -5.03 20.93
N ASP A 316 9.24 -5.37 19.89
CA ASP A 316 9.79 -4.39 18.94
C ASP A 316 8.66 -3.56 18.30
N LEU A 317 7.60 -4.23 17.82
CA LEU A 317 6.45 -3.54 17.26
C LEU A 317 5.72 -2.67 18.29
N ALA A 318 5.58 -3.11 19.55
CA ALA A 318 5.03 -2.29 20.62
C ALA A 318 5.90 -1.05 20.91
N ASN A 319 7.23 -1.20 20.89
CA ASN A 319 8.18 -0.10 21.05
C ASN A 319 8.00 0.93 19.93
N ALA A 320 7.82 0.46 18.69
CA ALA A 320 7.52 1.28 17.52
C ALA A 320 6.21 2.08 17.67
N VAL A 321 5.14 1.43 18.13
CA VAL A 321 3.83 2.07 18.36
C VAL A 321 3.92 3.14 19.44
N ALA A 322 4.68 2.88 20.51
CA ALA A 322 4.88 3.83 21.61
C ALA A 322 5.55 5.15 21.18
N LEU A 323 6.24 5.17 20.03
CA LEU A 323 6.81 6.41 19.45
C LEU A 323 5.74 7.31 18.82
N GLY A 324 4.54 6.79 18.55
CA GLY A 324 3.40 7.59 18.12
C GLY A 324 3.58 8.29 16.77
N ARG A 325 4.41 7.75 15.86
CA ARG A 325 4.75 8.43 14.61
C ARG A 325 3.52 8.64 13.72
N THR A 326 3.30 9.89 13.33
CA THR A 326 2.19 10.31 12.46
C THR A 326 2.67 10.76 11.08
N TRP A 327 1.76 10.72 10.11
CA TRP A 327 1.94 11.34 8.79
C TRP A 327 1.31 12.73 8.68
N ASP A 328 0.47 13.11 9.64
CA ASP A 328 -0.20 14.42 9.72
C ASP A 328 -0.07 15.01 11.13
N ASP A 329 -0.01 16.34 11.20
CA ASP A 329 0.06 17.14 12.43
C ASP A 329 -1.36 17.41 12.97
N THR A 330 -2.13 16.33 13.12
CA THR A 330 -3.53 16.37 13.61
C THR A 330 -3.66 16.82 15.07
N GLY A 331 -2.53 16.99 15.77
CA GLY A 331 -2.47 17.17 17.22
C GLY A 331 -2.68 15.87 18.00
N CYS A 332 -2.76 14.73 17.31
CA CYS A 332 -2.76 13.40 17.92
C CYS A 332 -1.35 13.03 18.38
N HIS A 333 -1.25 12.54 19.62
CA HIS A 333 -0.01 12.22 20.33
C HIS A 333 0.97 13.40 20.49
N SER A 334 1.08 13.95 21.71
CA SER A 334 2.37 14.57 22.09
C SER A 334 3.37 13.43 22.25
N PRO A 335 4.57 13.47 21.63
CA PRO A 335 5.52 12.37 21.72
C PRO A 335 5.72 12.01 23.19
N MET A 336 5.38 10.77 23.56
CA MET A 336 5.74 10.25 24.86
C MET A 336 7.26 10.35 24.98
N SER A 337 7.76 10.80 26.13
CA SER A 337 9.20 10.69 26.36
C SER A 337 9.57 9.23 26.15
N PRO A 338 10.55 8.91 25.29
CA PRO A 338 10.93 7.53 25.06
C PRO A 338 11.22 6.88 26.41
N PRO A 339 10.83 5.61 26.62
CA PRO A 339 11.25 4.90 27.82
C PRO A 339 12.78 5.01 27.92
N PRO A 340 13.34 5.20 29.13
CA PRO A 340 14.79 5.26 29.29
C PRO A 340 15.37 3.97 28.70
N VAL A 341 16.14 4.12 27.62
CA VAL A 341 16.92 3.03 27.06
C VAL A 341 17.95 2.70 28.13
N ASP A 342 17.81 1.54 28.78
CA ASP A 342 18.87 1.05 29.65
C ASP A 342 20.16 1.00 28.82
N PRO A 343 21.28 1.57 29.30
CA PRO A 343 22.53 1.51 28.55
C PRO A 343 22.81 0.05 28.25
N ILE A 344 22.84 -0.31 26.96
CA ILE A 344 23.40 -1.59 26.53
C ILE A 344 24.82 -1.59 27.07
N ASP A 345 25.07 -2.46 28.05
CA ASP A 345 26.36 -2.61 28.70
C ASP A 345 27.37 -2.86 27.59
N GLY A 346 28.30 -1.92 27.41
CA GLY A 346 29.19 -1.80 26.26
C GLY A 346 30.18 -2.96 26.21
N GLY A 347 29.68 -4.14 25.84
CA GLY A 347 30.45 -5.34 25.58
C GLY A 347 31.54 -5.00 24.58
N VAL A 348 32.77 -4.98 25.10
CA VAL A 348 34.00 -4.81 24.33
C VAL A 348 33.95 -5.80 23.17
N PRO A 349 34.07 -5.36 21.90
CA PRO A 349 34.12 -6.29 20.78
C PRO A 349 35.33 -7.22 20.96
N PRO A 350 35.19 -8.54 20.77
CA PRO A 350 36.32 -9.43 20.77
C PRO A 350 37.28 -8.99 19.66
N GLY A 351 38.55 -8.81 20.03
CA GLY A 351 39.58 -8.29 19.14
C GLY A 351 39.79 -9.18 17.91
N ASP A 352 40.07 -8.51 16.80
CA ASP A 352 40.46 -9.10 15.53
C ASP A 352 41.73 -9.94 15.71
N ASP A 353 41.59 -11.27 15.62
CA ASP A 353 42.71 -12.19 15.43
C ASP A 353 42.84 -12.51 13.93
N ASP A 354 43.88 -11.92 13.33
CA ASP A 354 44.29 -12.06 11.95
C ASP A 354 44.79 -13.48 11.64
N GLY A 355 43.87 -14.39 11.34
CA GLY A 355 44.17 -15.77 10.93
C GLY A 355 44.08 -15.96 9.40
N ALA A 356 45.19 -15.77 8.70
CA ALA A 356 45.34 -16.00 7.27
C ALA A 356 44.90 -17.41 6.83
N LEU A 357 44.03 -17.49 5.81
CA LEU A 357 43.80 -18.71 5.03
C LEU A 357 44.16 -18.48 3.56
N ALA A 358 44.94 -19.44 3.06
CA ALA A 358 45.70 -19.39 1.83
C ALA A 358 44.86 -19.67 0.58
N ASP A 359 45.34 -19.05 -0.50
CA ASP A 359 44.97 -19.26 -1.90
C ASP A 359 44.94 -20.73 -2.33
N GLY A 360 43.94 -21.07 -3.16
CA GLY A 360 43.91 -22.34 -3.88
C GLY A 360 42.72 -22.46 -4.83
N GLY A 361 42.80 -21.83 -6.01
CA GLY A 361 42.13 -22.34 -7.21
C GLY A 361 43.16 -23.02 -8.13
N PRO A 362 42.80 -23.53 -9.33
CA PRO A 362 41.45 -23.85 -9.84
C PRO A 362 41.32 -25.25 -10.52
N ASP A 363 40.09 -25.55 -10.98
CA ASP A 363 39.73 -26.30 -12.21
C ASP A 363 39.63 -27.86 -12.17
N PRO A 364 39.09 -28.55 -13.20
CA PRO A 364 37.67 -28.70 -13.58
C PRO A 364 37.17 -30.17 -13.76
N GLY A 365 35.84 -30.36 -13.88
CA GLY A 365 35.25 -31.29 -14.86
C GLY A 365 34.74 -32.68 -14.43
N GLY A 366 33.52 -33.01 -14.89
CA GLY A 366 32.94 -34.36 -15.12
C GLY A 366 32.45 -35.09 -13.86
N SER A 367 31.42 -35.93 -13.87
CA SER A 367 30.44 -36.41 -14.85
C SER A 367 29.38 -37.20 -14.07
N GLU A 368 28.15 -37.22 -14.58
CA GLU A 368 27.12 -38.28 -14.54
C GLU A 368 27.17 -39.37 -13.45
N GLY A 369 26.02 -39.55 -12.78
CA GLY A 369 25.73 -40.72 -11.96
C GLY A 369 24.24 -40.82 -11.66
N GLU A 370 23.54 -41.60 -12.48
CA GLU A 370 22.15 -42.05 -12.29
C GLU A 370 21.99 -42.78 -10.95
N GLY A 371 20.85 -42.56 -10.29
CA GLY A 371 20.51 -43.18 -9.00
C GLY A 371 19.00 -43.33 -8.86
N GLU A 372 18.57 -44.56 -9.12
CA GLU A 372 17.23 -45.12 -9.15
C GLU A 372 16.39 -44.91 -7.87
N ALA A 373 15.08 -45.05 -8.06
CA ALA A 373 14.01 -44.77 -7.11
C ALA A 373 13.70 -45.92 -6.14
N ASP A 374 13.19 -45.55 -4.97
CA ASP A 374 12.23 -46.29 -4.14
C ASP A 374 11.34 -45.18 -3.50
N GLY A 375 10.01 -45.15 -3.56
CA GLY A 375 9.03 -46.23 -3.59
C GLY A 375 8.14 -46.08 -2.34
N VAL A 376 7.15 -45.18 -2.36
CA VAL A 376 6.06 -45.20 -1.36
C VAL A 376 4.71 -44.87 -2.01
N ASP A 377 3.87 -45.90 -2.06
CA ASP A 377 2.45 -45.89 -2.37
C ASP A 377 1.65 -44.97 -1.43
N VAL A 378 0.78 -44.13 -2.00
CA VAL A 378 -0.50 -43.79 -1.37
C VAL A 378 -1.62 -43.86 -2.41
N ALA A 379 -2.53 -44.80 -2.15
CA ALA A 379 -3.61 -45.19 -3.02
C ALA A 379 -4.74 -44.15 -3.10
N SER A 380 -5.13 -43.86 -4.35
CA SER A 380 -6.49 -43.78 -4.89
C SER A 380 -7.65 -43.27 -4.01
N ARG A 381 -8.34 -42.23 -4.49
CA ARG A 381 -9.82 -42.16 -4.58
C ARG A 381 -10.25 -41.07 -5.58
N ARG A 382 -10.80 -41.49 -6.72
CA ARG A 382 -11.79 -40.74 -7.53
C ARG A 382 -13.19 -41.27 -7.15
N PRO A 383 -14.28 -40.49 -7.29
CA PRO A 383 -15.03 -40.38 -8.57
C PRO A 383 -15.55 -38.94 -8.80
N GLY A 384 -16.07 -38.52 -9.95
CA GLY A 384 -16.49 -39.21 -11.16
C GLY A 384 -16.88 -38.16 -12.22
N SER A 385 -16.94 -38.62 -13.47
CA SER A 385 -17.29 -37.87 -14.66
C SER A 385 -18.78 -37.54 -14.74
N LEU A 386 -19.11 -36.37 -15.29
CA LEU A 386 -20.32 -36.21 -16.08
C LEU A 386 -19.99 -35.42 -17.36
N ASP A 387 -20.12 -36.13 -18.47
CA ASP A 387 -20.27 -35.59 -19.81
C ASP A 387 -21.56 -34.78 -19.91
N ALA A 388 -21.48 -33.61 -20.55
CA ALA A 388 -22.61 -32.99 -21.23
C ALA A 388 -22.08 -32.14 -22.38
N GLY A 389 -22.19 -32.65 -23.60
CA GLY A 389 -21.92 -31.90 -24.80
C GLY A 389 -22.93 -30.78 -25.02
N CYS A 390 -22.51 -29.72 -25.70
CA CYS A 390 -23.43 -28.80 -26.35
C CYS A 390 -22.82 -28.25 -27.63
N ALA A 391 -23.71 -28.15 -28.63
CA ALA A 391 -23.42 -27.94 -30.03
C ALA A 391 -23.03 -26.49 -30.36
N CYS A 392 -22.10 -26.34 -31.29
CA CYS A 392 -21.77 -25.07 -31.92
C CYS A 392 -22.91 -24.64 -32.85
N GLY A 393 -23.56 -23.51 -32.52
CA GLY A 393 -24.46 -22.78 -33.40
C GLY A 393 -23.87 -21.42 -33.73
N ALA A 394 -23.56 -21.22 -35.02
CA ALA A 394 -23.08 -19.94 -35.56
C ALA A 394 -24.21 -18.92 -35.65
N ALA A 395 -23.95 -17.68 -35.20
CA ALA A 395 -24.73 -16.51 -35.59
C ALA A 395 -23.81 -15.28 -35.63
N GLY A 396 -23.78 -14.62 -36.79
CA GLY A 396 -22.96 -13.43 -37.04
C GLY A 396 -23.51 -12.18 -36.35
N ALA A 397 -22.60 -11.29 -35.94
CA ALA A 397 -22.92 -9.99 -35.41
C ALA A 397 -22.35 -8.88 -36.31
N ALA A 398 -23.25 -8.03 -36.78
CA ALA A 398 -22.99 -6.84 -37.57
C ALA A 398 -22.38 -5.73 -36.69
N TRP A 399 -21.39 -5.03 -37.23
CA TRP A 399 -20.73 -3.89 -36.60
C TRP A 399 -21.58 -2.63 -36.77
N SER A 400 -21.79 -1.86 -35.69
CA SER A 400 -22.33 -0.50 -35.75
C SER A 400 -21.37 0.46 -35.03
N PRO A 401 -21.04 1.64 -35.60
CA PRO A 401 -20.10 2.57 -35.01
C PRO A 401 -20.81 3.63 -34.15
N SER A 402 -20.51 3.70 -32.85
CA SER A 402 -21.02 4.70 -31.91
C SER A 402 -19.91 5.48 -31.18
N TRP A 403 -18.78 5.74 -31.85
CA TRP A 403 -17.67 6.52 -31.29
C TRP A 403 -17.98 8.00 -31.02
N LEU A 404 -19.02 8.57 -31.66
CA LEU A 404 -19.40 9.98 -31.49
C LEU A 404 -20.15 10.27 -30.18
N ALA A 405 -20.78 9.27 -29.55
CA ALA A 405 -21.50 9.46 -28.28
C ALA A 405 -20.54 9.52 -27.07
N VAL A 406 -19.42 8.79 -27.14
CA VAL A 406 -18.40 8.73 -26.09
C VAL A 406 -17.63 10.06 -26.01
N ALA A 407 -17.27 10.66 -27.14
CA ALA A 407 -16.54 11.93 -27.18
C ALA A 407 -17.34 13.11 -26.58
N ALA A 408 -18.67 13.12 -26.73
CA ALA A 408 -19.53 14.15 -26.17
C ALA A 408 -19.66 14.05 -24.63
N ALA A 409 -19.66 12.84 -24.08
CA ALA A 409 -19.70 12.62 -22.64
C ALA A 409 -18.39 13.07 -21.94
N VAL A 410 -17.24 12.85 -22.58
CA VAL A 410 -15.92 13.29 -22.09
C VAL A 410 -15.80 14.81 -22.05
N LEU A 411 -16.29 15.53 -23.07
CA LEU A 411 -16.24 17.00 -23.12
C LEU A 411 -17.18 17.68 -22.12
N LEU A 412 -18.35 17.12 -21.83
CA LEU A 412 -19.25 17.64 -20.78
C LEU A 412 -18.71 17.39 -19.37
N ARG A 413 -17.98 16.29 -19.13
CA ARG A 413 -17.34 15.98 -17.84
C ARG A 413 -16.20 16.95 -17.50
N ARG A 414 -15.40 17.36 -18.49
CA ARG A 414 -14.30 18.35 -18.29
C ARG A 414 -14.79 19.71 -17.79
N ARG A 415 -15.98 20.16 -18.19
CA ARG A 415 -16.57 21.45 -17.76
C ARG A 415 -17.06 21.45 -16.31
N ARG A 416 -17.47 20.30 -15.75
CA ARG A 416 -17.89 20.22 -14.34
C ARG A 416 -16.71 20.28 -13.35
N ARG A 417 -15.52 19.82 -13.75
CA ARG A 417 -14.32 19.82 -12.87
C ARG A 417 -13.67 21.21 -12.70
N VAL A 418 -13.64 22.05 -13.74
CA VAL A 418 -13.12 23.44 -13.60
C VAL A 418 -13.94 24.27 -12.61
N ALA A 419 -15.25 24.02 -12.53
CA ALA A 419 -16.14 24.71 -11.59
C ALA A 419 -16.00 24.23 -10.13
N ARG A 420 -15.51 23.00 -9.89
CA ARG A 420 -15.29 22.47 -8.53
C ARG A 420 -13.97 22.94 -7.91
N ARG A 421 -12.90 23.06 -8.70
CA ARG A 421 -11.60 23.58 -8.21
C ARG A 421 -11.60 25.10 -7.94
N SER A 422 -12.56 25.86 -8.46
CA SER A 422 -12.66 27.31 -8.25
C SER A 422 -13.62 27.73 -7.13
N GLY A 423 -14.29 26.78 -6.46
CA GLY A 423 -15.30 27.06 -5.42
C GLY A 423 -14.83 26.91 -3.96
N ALA A 424 -13.63 26.40 -3.71
CA ALA A 424 -13.08 26.22 -2.37
C ALA A 424 -12.03 27.31 -2.08
N GLY A 425 -12.49 28.52 -1.72
CA GLY A 425 -11.57 29.59 -1.32
C GLY A 425 -12.12 31.01 -1.42
N ALA A 426 -13.27 31.32 -0.83
CA ALA A 426 -13.62 32.70 -0.49
C ALA A 426 -14.76 32.77 0.54
N GLY A 427 -14.41 33.07 1.79
CA GLY A 427 -15.32 33.46 2.86
C GLY A 427 -14.62 33.30 4.21
N ALA A 428 -14.53 34.26 5.11
CA ALA A 428 -15.01 35.63 5.13
C ALA A 428 -14.16 36.39 6.17
N GLY A 429 -13.79 37.64 5.88
CA GLY A 429 -13.02 38.47 6.81
C GLY A 429 -12.83 39.89 6.29
N ALA A 430 -13.91 40.68 6.24
CA ALA A 430 -13.83 42.12 5.98
C ALA A 430 -14.72 42.85 6.99
N GLY A 431 -14.07 43.34 8.05
CA GLY A 431 -14.59 44.39 8.93
C GLY A 431 -14.34 45.77 8.32
N ALA A 432 -15.34 46.63 8.48
CA ALA A 432 -15.47 47.95 7.87
C ALA A 432 -14.40 48.97 8.31
N GLY A 433 -14.03 49.87 7.40
CA GLY A 433 -13.30 51.10 7.68
C GLY A 433 -13.52 52.12 6.56
N ALA A 434 -14.44 53.06 6.81
CA ALA A 434 -14.79 54.15 5.90
C ALA A 434 -13.68 55.20 5.80
N GLY A 435 -13.50 55.81 4.61
CA GLY A 435 -12.56 56.92 4.42
C GLY A 435 -12.55 57.50 3.02
N ASN A 436 -13.57 58.32 2.71
CA ASN A 436 -13.62 59.38 1.69
C ASN A 436 -12.26 59.81 1.10
N GLN A 437 -12.08 59.74 -0.23
CA GLN A 437 -11.43 60.81 -1.02
C GLN A 437 -11.98 60.87 -2.46
N ARG A 438 -12.08 62.11 -2.94
CA ARG A 438 -12.70 62.58 -4.18
C ARG A 438 -11.77 62.37 -5.39
N GLU A 439 -12.34 61.96 -6.51
CA GLU A 439 -11.72 62.07 -7.84
C GLU A 439 -11.74 63.52 -8.34
N PRO A 440 -10.78 63.92 -9.19
CA PRO A 440 -11.01 64.90 -10.24
C PRO A 440 -11.00 64.25 -11.63
N GLU A 441 -11.92 64.75 -12.47
CA GLU A 441 -12.08 64.47 -13.90
C GLU A 441 -10.84 64.80 -14.76
N PRO A 442 -10.75 64.21 -15.97
CA PRO A 442 -9.59 64.29 -16.84
C PRO A 442 -9.65 65.46 -17.84
N PRO A 443 -8.54 65.80 -18.49
CA PRO A 443 -8.52 66.24 -19.88
C PRO A 443 -8.33 65.07 -20.87
#